data_AF-A0A978TUD6-F1
#
_entry.id   AF-A0A978TUD6-F1
#
_cell.length_a   1.000
_cell.length_b   1.000
_cell.length_c   1.000
_cell.angle_alpha   90.00
_cell.angle_beta   90.00
_cell.angle_gamma   90.00
#
_symmetry.space_group_name_H-M   'P 1'
#
loop_
_entity.id
_entity.type
_entity.pdbx_description
1 polymer ?
#
loop_
_entity_poly.entity_id
_entity_poly.type
_entity_poly.pdbx_seq_one_letter_code
_entity_poly.pdbx_strand_id
1 'polypeptide(L)'
;MGDRLASQLEDFKVGVDNVIFSVDMTLNRVLVLLIMRQDTPFLGQWSLPGTLVRKGESLEDAAYRILAEKIHVQNIYLEQLYTFGKPGRDPRESPDQFGVRYLSVSYFALVRFEEAKLIADGVPGIAWYSLDLVPQLAFDHNEILEYGYRRLRNKLEYSPIAFDVLPEMFTLGDIYQLYSAVLGENFSDYSNFRTRLLKLGFLSDTGIKVSRGAGRPASLYRFDSEAFAPLKDKPMVFI
;
A
#
# COMPACT_ATOMS: atom_id res chain seq x y z
N MET A 1 43.38 -0.25 16.19
CA MET A 1 42.07 -0.25 16.87
C MET A 1 40.90 -0.20 15.87
N GLY A 2 41.04 0.46 14.70
CA GLY A 2 40.02 0.46 13.64
C GLY A 2 39.75 -0.91 12.97
N ASP A 3 40.77 -1.73 12.70
CA ASP A 3 40.60 -3.04 12.05
C ASP A 3 39.82 -4.07 12.88
N ARG A 4 39.95 -4.03 14.22
CA ARG A 4 39.22 -4.95 15.12
C ARG A 4 37.73 -4.63 15.23
N LEU A 5 37.34 -3.38 14.97
CA LEU A 5 35.94 -2.95 14.97
C LEU A 5 35.28 -3.30 13.64
N ALA A 6 35.98 -3.11 12.52
CA ALA A 6 35.47 -3.48 11.19
C ALA A 6 35.15 -4.98 11.09
N SER A 7 35.95 -5.85 11.71
CA SER A 7 35.71 -7.30 11.73
C SER A 7 34.54 -7.75 12.64
N GLN A 8 33.90 -6.83 13.36
CA GLN A 8 32.74 -7.11 14.23
C GLN A 8 31.42 -6.56 13.65
N LEU A 9 31.48 -5.88 12.51
CA LEU A 9 30.31 -5.32 11.84
C LEU A 9 29.77 -6.31 10.81
N GLU A 10 28.45 -6.34 10.69
CA GLU A 10 27.75 -7.14 9.67
C GLU A 10 27.68 -6.37 8.36
N ASP A 11 27.97 -7.07 7.25
CA ASP A 11 27.65 -6.59 5.91
C ASP A 11 26.22 -6.99 5.55
N PHE A 12 25.41 -6.00 5.16
CA PHE A 12 24.01 -6.23 4.81
C PHE A 12 23.79 -6.23 3.30
N LYS A 13 23.02 -7.20 2.81
CA LYS A 13 22.24 -7.04 1.58
C LYS A 13 20.96 -6.29 1.90
N VAL A 14 20.72 -5.23 1.12
CA VAL A 14 19.55 -4.38 1.28
C VAL A 14 18.50 -4.78 0.26
N GLY A 15 17.39 -5.30 0.77
CA GLY A 15 16.16 -5.53 0.04
C GLY A 15 15.15 -4.41 0.24
N VAL A 16 14.19 -4.35 -0.66
CA VAL A 16 12.99 -3.51 -0.58
C VAL A 16 11.80 -4.42 -0.84
N ASP A 17 10.84 -4.45 0.08
CA ASP A 17 9.57 -5.17 -0.04
C ASP A 17 8.40 -4.19 0.00
N ASN A 18 7.53 -4.25 -1.00
CA ASN A 18 6.36 -3.38 -1.08
C ASN A 18 5.10 -4.11 -0.60
N VAL A 19 4.40 -3.51 0.36
CA VAL A 19 3.01 -3.86 0.67
C VAL A 19 2.08 -3.02 -0.20
N ILE A 20 1.62 -3.57 -1.31
CA ILE A 20 0.78 -2.83 -2.26
C ILE A 20 -0.68 -3.13 -1.96
N PHE A 21 -1.37 -2.16 -1.38
CA PHE A 21 -2.79 -2.22 -1.09
C PHE A 21 -3.63 -1.67 -2.23
N SER A 22 -4.82 -2.21 -2.35
CA SER A 22 -5.89 -1.66 -3.17
C SER A 22 -7.23 -1.87 -2.48
N VAL A 23 -8.27 -1.16 -2.91
CA VAL A 23 -9.62 -1.34 -2.37
C VAL A 23 -10.57 -1.66 -3.51
N ASP A 24 -11.23 -2.80 -3.39
CA ASP A 24 -12.34 -3.17 -4.26
C ASP A 24 -13.62 -2.55 -3.64
N MET A 25 -13.98 -1.36 -4.13
CA MET A 25 -15.13 -0.60 -3.64
C MET A 25 -16.47 -1.28 -3.99
N THR A 26 -16.48 -2.22 -4.94
CA THR A 26 -17.70 -2.95 -5.33
C THR A 26 -18.00 -4.07 -4.33
N LEU A 27 -16.96 -4.81 -3.92
CA LEU A 27 -17.08 -5.90 -2.96
C LEU A 27 -16.73 -5.49 -1.52
N ASN A 28 -16.47 -4.20 -1.30
CA ASN A 28 -16.09 -3.58 -0.03
C ASN A 28 -14.99 -4.35 0.72
N ARG A 29 -13.85 -4.58 0.06
CA ARG A 29 -12.73 -5.35 0.62
C ARG A 29 -11.37 -4.73 0.31
N VAL A 30 -10.45 -4.90 1.24
CA VAL A 30 -9.04 -4.53 1.05
C VAL A 30 -8.32 -5.67 0.35
N LEU A 31 -7.59 -5.32 -0.71
CA LEU A 31 -6.77 -6.23 -1.48
C LEU A 31 -5.30 -5.94 -1.24
N VAL A 32 -4.47 -6.97 -1.33
CA VAL A 32 -3.00 -6.87 -1.36
C VAL A 32 -2.44 -7.61 -2.56
N LEU A 33 -1.46 -7.01 -3.25
CA LEU A 33 -0.77 -7.66 -4.34
C LEU A 33 0.27 -8.65 -3.80
N LEU A 34 0.18 -9.91 -4.22
CA LEU A 34 1.15 -10.95 -3.89
C LEU A 34 1.79 -11.51 -5.15
N ILE A 35 3.02 -11.98 -5.01
CA ILE A 35 3.77 -12.70 -6.03
C ILE A 35 4.22 -14.07 -5.54
N MET A 36 4.16 -15.06 -6.41
CA MET A 36 4.63 -16.41 -6.12
C MET A 36 6.12 -16.51 -6.40
N ARG A 37 6.88 -16.95 -5.40
CA ARG A 37 8.33 -17.11 -5.51
C ARG A 37 8.67 -18.23 -6.49
N GLN A 38 9.61 -17.93 -7.39
CA GLN A 38 10.13 -18.86 -8.40
C GLN A 38 11.49 -19.46 -8.02
N ASP A 39 12.04 -19.07 -6.86
CA ASP A 39 13.37 -19.48 -6.38
C ASP A 39 13.33 -19.94 -4.94
N THR A 40 14.27 -20.81 -4.56
CA THR A 40 14.53 -21.15 -3.16
C THR A 40 15.23 -19.99 -2.42
N PRO A 41 15.03 -19.85 -1.09
CA PRO A 41 14.06 -20.56 -0.25
C PRO A 41 12.60 -20.16 -0.56
N PHE A 42 11.66 -20.98 -0.08
CA PHE A 42 10.20 -20.76 -0.23
C PHE A 42 9.67 -20.80 -1.67
N LEU A 43 10.27 -21.64 -2.53
CA LEU A 43 9.77 -21.90 -3.88
C LEU A 43 8.28 -22.28 -3.85
N GLY A 44 7.46 -21.63 -4.67
CA GLY A 44 6.02 -21.86 -4.76
C GLY A 44 5.19 -21.22 -3.64
N GLN A 45 5.80 -20.52 -2.69
CA GLN A 45 5.06 -19.74 -1.68
C GLN A 45 4.80 -18.32 -2.16
N TRP A 46 3.70 -17.73 -1.68
CA TRP A 46 3.37 -16.33 -1.92
C TRP A 46 4.24 -15.40 -1.08
N SER A 47 4.48 -14.20 -1.59
CA SER A 47 5.31 -13.18 -0.95
C SER A 47 4.90 -11.79 -1.43
N LEU A 48 5.23 -10.76 -0.64
CA LEU A 48 5.20 -9.38 -1.10
C LEU A 48 6.14 -9.17 -2.29
N PRO A 49 5.81 -8.25 -3.22
CA PRO A 49 6.72 -7.78 -4.26
C PRO A 49 8.01 -7.21 -3.67
N GLY A 50 9.09 -7.98 -3.80
CA GLY A 50 10.39 -7.66 -3.23
C GLY A 50 11.52 -7.62 -4.27
N THR A 51 12.54 -6.80 -4.02
CA THR A 51 13.74 -6.71 -4.86
C THR A 51 14.97 -6.35 -4.03
N LEU A 52 16.17 -6.65 -4.55
CA LEU A 52 17.41 -6.13 -3.98
C LEU A 52 17.74 -4.78 -4.60
N VAL A 53 18.31 -3.88 -3.81
CA VAL A 53 18.74 -2.55 -4.27
C VAL A 53 19.96 -2.69 -5.18
N ARG A 54 19.91 -2.06 -6.35
CA ARG A 54 21.00 -2.07 -7.34
C ARG A 54 22.09 -1.05 -6.97
N LYS A 55 23.29 -1.23 -7.52
CA LYS A 55 24.36 -0.23 -7.37
C LYS A 55 23.92 1.09 -8.02
N GLY A 56 24.01 2.19 -7.27
CA GLY A 56 23.60 3.52 -7.73
C GLY A 56 22.09 3.77 -7.74
N GLU A 57 21.28 2.84 -7.23
CA GLU A 57 19.84 2.98 -7.10
C GLU A 57 19.47 3.42 -5.68
N SER A 58 18.53 4.34 -5.53
CA SER A 58 17.99 4.71 -4.22
C SER A 58 16.99 3.66 -3.71
N LEU A 59 16.69 3.67 -2.42
CA LEU A 59 15.67 2.79 -1.83
C LEU A 59 14.29 3.03 -2.44
N GLU A 60 13.97 4.30 -2.70
CA GLU A 60 12.71 4.72 -3.29
C GLU A 60 12.62 4.31 -4.76
N ASP A 61 13.70 4.47 -5.54
CA ASP A 61 13.74 4.00 -6.94
C ASP A 61 13.57 2.48 -7.02
N ALA A 62 14.16 1.72 -6.09
CA ALA A 62 13.98 0.28 -6.01
C ALA A 62 12.51 -0.08 -5.69
N ALA A 63 11.86 0.67 -4.80
CA ALA A 63 10.44 0.50 -4.46
C ALA A 63 9.53 0.80 -5.66
N TYR A 64 9.77 1.91 -6.37
CA TYR A 64 9.03 2.23 -7.59
C TYR A 64 9.26 1.20 -8.69
N ARG A 65 10.50 0.76 -8.88
CA ARG A 65 10.84 -0.24 -9.90
C ARG A 65 10.10 -1.55 -9.66
N ILE A 66 10.15 -2.11 -8.45
CA ILE A 66 9.47 -3.39 -8.19
C ILE A 66 7.95 -3.26 -8.33
N LEU A 67 7.37 -2.09 -8.04
CA LEU A 67 5.95 -1.83 -8.30
C LEU A 67 5.68 -1.79 -9.82
N ALA A 68 6.43 -0.98 -10.57
CA ALA A 68 6.26 -0.79 -12.01
C ALA A 68 6.56 -2.04 -12.84
N GLU A 69 7.37 -2.98 -12.33
CA GLU A 69 7.59 -4.29 -12.93
C GLU A 69 6.36 -5.22 -12.81
N LYS A 70 5.40 -4.92 -11.91
CA LYS A 70 4.26 -5.81 -11.59
C LYS A 70 2.92 -5.25 -12.04
N ILE A 71 2.71 -3.95 -11.90
CA ILE A 71 1.44 -3.29 -12.21
C ILE A 71 1.65 -2.04 -13.05
N HIS A 72 0.75 -1.83 -14.01
CA HIS A 72 0.55 -0.53 -14.65
C HIS A 72 -0.45 0.27 -13.83
N VAL A 73 -0.05 1.44 -13.36
CA VAL A 73 -0.91 2.33 -12.57
C VAL A 73 -0.40 3.76 -12.70
N GLN A 74 -1.32 4.74 -12.73
CA GLN A 74 -0.99 6.17 -12.81
C GLN A 74 -0.99 6.83 -11.44
N ASN A 75 -2.02 6.57 -10.65
CA ASN A 75 -2.23 7.15 -9.33
C ASN A 75 -1.77 6.18 -8.24
N ILE A 76 -0.67 6.54 -7.57
CA ILE A 76 -0.03 5.74 -6.53
C ILE A 76 0.31 6.65 -5.36
N TYR A 77 -0.12 6.26 -4.17
CA TYR A 77 0.52 6.70 -2.94
C TYR A 77 1.61 5.69 -2.57
N LEU A 78 2.85 6.13 -2.36
CA LEU A 78 3.96 5.28 -1.91
C LEU A 78 4.66 5.95 -0.73
N GLU A 79 4.87 5.22 0.37
CA GLU A 79 5.55 5.72 1.56
C GLU A 79 6.45 4.64 2.16
N GLN A 80 7.63 5.04 2.66
CA GLN A 80 8.49 4.15 3.43
C GLN A 80 7.81 3.76 4.75
N LEU A 81 7.69 2.45 5.00
CA LEU A 81 6.95 1.90 6.11
C LEU A 81 7.82 1.73 7.37
N TYR A 82 8.82 0.85 7.28
CA TYR A 82 9.73 0.46 8.35
C TYR A 82 10.93 -0.31 7.78
N THR A 83 11.94 -0.60 8.60
CA THR A 83 13.08 -1.46 8.23
C THR A 83 13.09 -2.73 9.07
N PHE A 84 13.01 -3.88 8.41
CA PHE A 84 13.02 -5.21 9.03
C PHE A 84 14.41 -5.83 8.88
N GLY A 85 15.13 -5.96 9.99
CA GLY A 85 16.53 -6.42 10.01
C GLY A 85 16.83 -7.47 11.09
N LYS A 86 15.80 -8.20 11.57
CA LYS A 86 15.95 -9.22 12.60
C LYS A 86 16.89 -10.34 12.12
N PRO A 87 17.85 -10.81 12.94
CA PRO A 87 18.65 -12.00 12.60
C PRO A 87 17.77 -13.22 12.33
N GLY A 88 18.10 -13.97 11.29
CA GLY A 88 17.37 -15.17 10.87
C GLY A 88 16.06 -14.88 10.13
N ARG A 89 15.76 -13.62 9.76
CA ARG A 89 14.56 -13.31 8.96
C ARG A 89 14.60 -13.95 7.57
N ASP A 90 15.81 -14.10 7.03
CA ASP A 90 16.05 -14.74 5.76
C ASP A 90 16.90 -16.01 5.98
N PRO A 91 16.42 -17.20 5.60
CA PRO A 91 17.20 -18.44 5.71
C PRO A 91 18.54 -18.40 4.97
N ARG A 92 18.68 -17.51 3.99
CA ARG A 92 19.92 -17.28 3.23
C ARG A 92 21.06 -16.69 4.07
N GLU A 93 20.74 -16.16 5.25
CA GLU A 93 21.74 -15.68 6.22
C GLU A 93 22.62 -16.81 6.77
N SER A 94 22.15 -18.05 6.69
CA SER A 94 22.89 -19.19 7.24
C SER A 94 24.23 -19.40 6.51
N PRO A 95 25.31 -19.83 7.22
CA PRO A 95 26.64 -20.02 6.64
C PRO A 95 26.71 -21.05 5.50
N ASP A 96 25.77 -21.99 5.45
CA ASP A 96 25.62 -23.01 4.39
C ASP A 96 24.93 -22.49 3.13
N GLN A 97 24.45 -21.24 3.14
CA GLN A 97 23.79 -20.57 2.01
C GLN A 97 24.69 -19.44 1.49
N PHE A 98 24.36 -18.19 1.81
CA PHE A 98 25.13 -17.03 1.37
C PHE A 98 25.96 -16.44 2.50
N GLY A 99 25.65 -16.73 3.77
CA GLY A 99 26.40 -16.23 4.92
C GLY A 99 26.42 -14.70 5.06
N VAL A 100 25.42 -14.02 4.50
CA VAL A 100 25.30 -12.54 4.54
C VAL A 100 23.96 -12.16 5.14
N ARG A 101 23.94 -11.12 5.98
CA ARG A 101 22.72 -10.60 6.62
C ARG A 101 21.84 -9.88 5.61
N TYR A 102 20.52 -10.00 5.76
CA TYR A 102 19.55 -9.30 4.95
C TYR A 102 18.75 -8.31 5.78
N LEU A 103 18.62 -7.09 5.28
CA LEU A 103 17.65 -6.12 5.78
C LEU A 103 16.65 -5.81 4.67
N SER A 104 15.39 -5.62 5.03
CA SER A 104 14.35 -5.12 4.12
C SER A 104 13.95 -3.72 4.55
N VAL A 105 14.11 -2.74 3.67
CA VAL A 105 13.46 -1.43 3.81
C VAL A 105 12.12 -1.54 3.12
N SER A 106 11.07 -1.73 3.91
CA SER A 106 9.73 -1.96 3.37
C SER A 106 9.02 -0.65 3.09
N TYR A 107 8.22 -0.65 2.03
CA TYR A 107 7.33 0.43 1.66
C TYR A 107 5.89 -0.09 1.70
N PHE A 108 4.92 0.80 1.83
CA PHE A 108 3.55 0.47 1.47
C PHE A 108 3.06 1.41 0.38
N ALA A 109 2.23 0.86 -0.49
CA ALA A 109 1.55 1.61 -1.52
C ALA A 109 0.05 1.48 -1.38
N LEU A 110 -0.68 2.52 -1.77
CA LEU A 110 -2.11 2.44 -2.04
C LEU A 110 -2.30 2.76 -3.54
N VAL A 111 -3.06 1.91 -4.23
CA VAL A 111 -3.38 2.08 -5.65
C VAL A 111 -4.86 1.85 -5.91
N ARG A 112 -5.36 2.49 -6.97
CA ARG A 112 -6.74 2.29 -7.41
C ARG A 112 -6.92 0.92 -8.08
N PHE A 113 -7.87 0.13 -7.60
CA PHE A 113 -8.04 -1.25 -8.07
C PHE A 113 -8.35 -1.33 -9.57
N GLU A 114 -9.26 -0.49 -10.06
CA GLU A 114 -9.68 -0.55 -11.47
C GLU A 114 -8.60 -0.10 -12.46
N GLU A 115 -7.59 0.63 -11.98
CA GLU A 115 -6.48 1.11 -12.80
C GLU A 115 -5.22 0.26 -12.65
N ALA A 116 -5.07 -0.47 -11.54
CA ALA A 116 -3.92 -1.30 -11.24
C ALA A 116 -3.96 -2.62 -12.01
N LYS A 117 -3.73 -2.54 -13.32
CA LYS A 117 -3.69 -3.70 -14.22
C LYS A 117 -2.40 -4.47 -14.02
N LEU A 118 -2.52 -5.77 -13.78
CA LEU A 118 -1.37 -6.66 -13.72
C LEU A 118 -0.68 -6.70 -15.09
N ILE A 119 0.64 -6.49 -15.13
CA ILE A 119 1.40 -6.53 -16.39
C ILE A 119 1.42 -7.95 -16.97
N ALA A 120 1.41 -8.94 -16.09
CA ALA A 120 1.36 -10.36 -16.44
C ALA A 120 -0.02 -10.97 -16.12
N ASP A 121 -1.10 -10.27 -16.49
CA ASP A 121 -2.47 -10.77 -16.31
C ASP A 121 -2.65 -12.12 -17.02
N GLY A 122 -3.10 -13.14 -16.29
CA GLY A 122 -3.21 -14.53 -16.77
C GLY A 122 -1.93 -15.37 -16.71
N VAL A 123 -0.80 -14.83 -16.23
CA VAL A 123 0.42 -15.62 -15.94
C VAL A 123 0.38 -16.11 -14.49
N PRO A 124 0.57 -17.41 -14.22
CA PRO A 124 0.63 -17.93 -12.85
C PRO A 124 1.70 -17.21 -12.03
N GLY A 125 1.34 -16.72 -10.84
CA GLY A 125 2.30 -16.22 -9.86
C GLY A 125 2.26 -14.72 -9.55
N ILE A 126 1.23 -13.99 -9.98
CA ILE A 126 0.89 -12.66 -9.47
C ILE A 126 -0.63 -12.55 -9.30
N ALA A 127 -1.10 -12.07 -8.15
CA ALA A 127 -2.54 -11.94 -7.91
C ALA A 127 -2.85 -10.92 -6.81
N TRP A 128 -4.03 -10.30 -6.93
CA TRP A 128 -4.68 -9.58 -5.84
C TRP A 128 -5.36 -10.57 -4.90
N TYR A 129 -5.00 -10.52 -3.62
CA TYR A 129 -5.62 -11.31 -2.56
C TYR A 129 -6.47 -10.42 -1.67
N SER A 130 -7.66 -10.88 -1.29
CA SER A 130 -8.41 -10.28 -0.20
C SER A 130 -7.61 -10.44 1.09
N LEU A 131 -7.51 -9.39 1.89
CA LEU A 131 -6.62 -9.35 3.07
C LEU A 131 -6.95 -10.47 4.08
N ASP A 132 -8.23 -10.80 4.23
CA ASP A 132 -8.78 -11.88 5.06
C ASP A 132 -8.51 -13.29 4.51
N LEU A 133 -8.09 -13.40 3.26
CA LEU A 133 -7.78 -14.66 2.56
C LEU A 133 -6.30 -14.82 2.24
N VAL A 134 -5.43 -13.96 2.80
CA VAL A 134 -3.98 -14.03 2.57
C VAL A 134 -3.43 -15.33 3.19
N PRO A 135 -2.70 -16.16 2.41
CA PRO A 135 -2.08 -17.37 2.92
C PRO A 135 -0.85 -17.05 3.79
N GLN A 136 -0.22 -18.08 4.34
CA GLN A 136 1.13 -17.95 4.88
C GLN A 136 2.08 -17.46 3.78
N LEU A 137 2.78 -16.38 4.05
CA LEU A 137 3.75 -15.78 3.15
C LEU A 137 5.16 -16.26 3.48
N ALA A 138 6.03 -16.22 2.48
CA ALA A 138 7.46 -16.50 2.63
C ALA A 138 8.13 -15.48 3.58
N PHE A 139 9.22 -15.90 4.22
CA PHE A 139 9.99 -15.07 5.17
C PHE A 139 9.13 -14.54 6.32
N ASP A 140 9.33 -13.29 6.70
CA ASP A 140 8.57 -12.52 7.70
C ASP A 140 7.48 -11.64 7.05
N HIS A 141 7.07 -11.94 5.80
CA HIS A 141 6.20 -11.04 5.03
C HIS A 141 4.79 -10.88 5.63
N ASN A 142 4.29 -11.84 6.41
CA ASN A 142 3.04 -11.64 7.17
C ASN A 142 3.20 -10.54 8.24
N GLU A 143 4.38 -10.41 8.88
CA GLU A 143 4.65 -9.34 9.84
C GLU A 143 4.71 -7.96 9.15
N ILE A 144 5.36 -7.91 7.97
CA ILE A 144 5.43 -6.70 7.14
C ILE A 144 4.03 -6.27 6.69
N LEU A 145 3.20 -7.21 6.22
CA LEU A 145 1.83 -6.95 5.79
C LEU A 145 0.97 -6.41 6.93
N GLU A 146 0.99 -7.06 8.10
CA GLU A 146 0.22 -6.63 9.27
C GLU A 146 0.62 -5.21 9.70
N TYR A 147 1.93 -4.93 9.74
CA TYR A 147 2.42 -3.60 10.06
C TYR A 147 2.01 -2.56 9.00
N GLY A 148 2.08 -2.94 7.71
CA GLY A 148 1.63 -2.12 6.59
C GLY A 148 0.14 -1.78 6.66
N TYR A 149 -0.70 -2.76 6.98
CA TYR A 149 -2.15 -2.56 7.07
C TYR A 149 -2.52 -1.65 8.24
N ARG A 150 -1.88 -1.83 9.40
CA ARG A 150 -2.02 -0.91 10.53
C ARG A 150 -1.60 0.51 10.17
N ARG A 151 -0.51 0.69 9.41
CA ARG A 151 -0.08 2.01 8.93
C ARG A 151 -1.12 2.62 7.99
N LEU A 152 -1.66 1.85 7.04
CA LEU A 152 -2.70 2.30 6.12
C LEU A 152 -3.94 2.79 6.88
N ARG A 153 -4.45 1.98 7.81
CA ARG A 153 -5.60 2.34 8.66
C ARG A 153 -5.36 3.66 9.37
N ASN A 154 -4.25 3.77 10.10
CA ASN A 154 -3.90 4.99 10.82
C ASN A 154 -3.83 6.19 9.87
N LYS A 155 -3.17 6.05 8.71
CA LYS A 155 -3.03 7.15 7.74
C LYS A 155 -4.38 7.64 7.22
N LEU A 156 -5.34 6.76 6.95
CA LEU A 156 -6.68 7.21 6.56
C LEU A 156 -7.41 8.00 7.63
N GLU A 157 -7.08 7.80 8.91
CA GLU A 157 -7.70 8.56 10.00
C GLU A 157 -7.27 10.03 10.04
N TYR A 158 -6.11 10.40 9.46
CA TYR A 158 -5.55 11.76 9.58
C TYR A 158 -4.90 12.35 8.33
N SER A 159 -4.78 11.60 7.23
CA SER A 159 -4.05 11.99 6.01
C SER A 159 -4.93 11.82 4.77
N PRO A 160 -4.81 12.70 3.76
CA PRO A 160 -5.66 12.66 2.56
C PRO A 160 -5.27 11.56 1.56
N ILE A 161 -4.62 10.47 2.00
CA ILE A 161 -4.02 9.48 1.09
C ILE A 161 -5.06 8.78 0.19
N ALA A 162 -6.33 8.81 0.59
CA ALA A 162 -7.43 8.35 -0.26
C ALA A 162 -7.55 9.17 -1.55
N PHE A 163 -7.30 10.48 -1.49
CA PHE A 163 -7.42 11.38 -2.64
C PHE A 163 -6.29 11.22 -3.66
N ASP A 164 -5.13 10.69 -3.24
CA ASP A 164 -4.02 10.40 -4.15
C ASP A 164 -4.34 9.24 -5.11
N VAL A 165 -5.30 8.37 -4.73
CA VAL A 165 -5.67 7.16 -5.48
C VAL A 165 -7.08 7.21 -6.05
N LEU A 166 -7.90 8.17 -5.66
CA LEU A 166 -9.23 8.35 -6.24
C LEU A 166 -9.12 8.88 -7.67
N PRO A 167 -10.11 8.58 -8.54
CA PRO A 167 -10.18 9.20 -9.86
C PRO A 167 -10.31 10.72 -9.74
N GLU A 168 -9.98 11.45 -10.82
CA GLU A 168 -10.08 12.93 -10.87
C GLU A 168 -11.45 13.45 -10.41
N MET A 169 -12.52 12.69 -10.68
CA MET A 169 -13.86 12.95 -10.19
C MET A 169 -14.44 11.72 -9.48
N PHE A 170 -14.91 11.91 -8.26
CA PHE A 170 -15.47 10.85 -7.41
C PHE A 170 -16.77 11.31 -6.74
N THR A 171 -17.58 10.36 -6.31
CA THR A 171 -18.72 10.62 -5.44
C THR A 171 -18.32 10.53 -3.96
N LEU A 172 -19.05 11.16 -3.04
CA LEU A 172 -18.83 10.95 -1.60
C LEU A 172 -19.06 9.49 -1.17
N GLY A 173 -19.89 8.75 -1.93
CA GLY A 173 -20.08 7.32 -1.76
C GLY A 173 -18.80 6.54 -2.05
N ASP A 174 -18.07 6.88 -3.12
CA ASP A 174 -16.79 6.23 -3.47
C ASP A 174 -15.78 6.35 -2.31
N ILE A 175 -15.63 7.56 -1.77
CA ILE A 175 -14.73 7.80 -0.63
C ILE A 175 -15.21 7.03 0.61
N TYR A 176 -16.51 7.07 0.90
CA TYR A 176 -17.06 6.35 2.04
C TYR A 176 -16.80 4.84 1.95
N GLN A 177 -16.95 4.24 0.76
CA GLN A 177 -16.65 2.82 0.55
C GLN A 177 -15.16 2.53 0.73
N LEU A 178 -14.28 3.40 0.24
CA LEU A 178 -12.83 3.27 0.49
C LEU A 178 -12.51 3.24 1.99
N TYR A 179 -13.07 4.19 2.75
CA TYR A 179 -12.85 4.26 4.20
C TYR A 179 -13.50 3.07 4.92
N SER A 180 -14.71 2.68 4.54
CA SER A 180 -15.42 1.54 5.14
C SER A 180 -14.65 0.23 4.94
N ALA A 181 -14.15 -0.03 3.73
CA ALA A 181 -13.37 -1.23 3.44
C ALA A 181 -12.15 -1.35 4.36
N VAL A 182 -11.43 -0.25 4.58
CA VAL A 182 -10.16 -0.25 5.31
C VAL A 182 -10.34 -0.16 6.83
N LEU A 183 -11.29 0.66 7.29
CA LEU A 183 -11.48 0.93 8.71
C LEU A 183 -12.53 0.01 9.35
N GLY A 184 -13.37 -0.60 8.53
CA GLY A 184 -14.49 -1.46 8.91
C GLY A 184 -15.80 -0.67 9.00
N GLU A 185 -16.93 -1.34 8.73
CA GLU A 185 -18.28 -0.73 8.61
C GLU A 185 -18.75 0.06 9.84
N ASN A 186 -18.14 -0.18 11.01
CA ASN A 186 -18.51 0.49 12.26
C ASN A 186 -17.77 1.84 12.48
N PHE A 187 -16.93 2.29 11.54
CA PHE A 187 -16.14 3.51 11.73
C PHE A 187 -17.00 4.78 11.80
N SER A 188 -18.03 4.89 10.95
CA SER A 188 -18.98 6.00 10.91
C SER A 188 -20.17 5.63 10.02
N ASP A 189 -21.35 6.18 10.29
CA ASP A 189 -22.43 6.17 9.30
C ASP A 189 -22.15 7.18 8.17
N TYR A 190 -22.76 6.93 7.00
CA TYR A 190 -22.58 7.75 5.80
C TYR A 190 -23.01 9.22 5.98
N SER A 191 -24.06 9.50 6.77
CA SER A 191 -24.58 10.87 6.92
C SER A 191 -23.63 11.73 7.72
N ASN A 192 -23.08 11.18 8.80
CA ASN A 192 -22.06 11.84 9.61
C ASN A 192 -20.75 12.01 8.85
N PHE A 193 -20.29 10.96 8.16
CA PHE A 193 -19.10 11.03 7.30
C PHE A 193 -19.23 12.16 6.26
N ARG A 194 -20.33 12.16 5.50
CA ARG A 194 -20.61 13.18 4.49
C ARG A 194 -20.60 14.59 5.08
N THR A 195 -21.26 14.79 6.22
CA THR A 195 -21.37 16.10 6.85
C THR A 195 -20.01 16.62 7.29
N ARG A 196 -19.17 15.76 7.88
CA ARG A 196 -17.83 16.14 8.33
C ARG A 196 -16.90 16.42 7.16
N LEU A 197 -16.88 15.54 6.16
CA LEU A 197 -16.02 15.69 5.00
C LEU A 197 -16.29 16.99 4.24
N LEU A 198 -17.57 17.34 4.01
CA LEU A 198 -17.93 18.60 3.35
C LEU A 198 -17.56 19.84 4.17
N LYS A 199 -17.62 19.76 5.51
CA LYS A 199 -17.22 20.86 6.41
C LYS A 199 -15.74 21.19 6.34
N LEU A 200 -14.89 20.25 5.91
CA LEU A 200 -13.45 20.48 5.79
C LEU A 200 -13.11 21.42 4.62
N GLY A 201 -14.03 21.61 3.66
CA GLY A 201 -13.93 22.67 2.66
C GLY A 201 -12.89 22.47 1.55
N PHE A 202 -12.28 21.28 1.45
CA PHE A 202 -11.30 20.96 0.39
C PHE A 202 -11.90 20.15 -0.77
N LEU A 203 -13.23 20.06 -0.86
CA LEU A 203 -13.91 19.39 -1.97
C LEU A 203 -14.69 20.40 -2.81
N SER A 204 -14.43 20.41 -4.11
CA SER A 204 -15.15 21.22 -5.08
C SER A 204 -16.29 20.42 -5.72
N ASP A 205 -17.54 20.86 -5.59
CA ASP A 205 -18.67 20.31 -6.32
C ASP A 205 -18.56 20.68 -7.81
N THR A 206 -18.56 19.68 -8.69
CA THR A 206 -18.43 19.89 -10.14
C THR A 206 -19.72 20.32 -10.81
N GLY A 207 -20.87 20.22 -10.12
CA GLY A 207 -22.20 20.38 -10.69
C GLY A 207 -22.67 19.17 -11.53
N ILE A 208 -21.79 18.20 -11.79
CA ILE A 208 -22.10 16.98 -12.55
C ILE A 208 -22.67 15.94 -11.59
N LYS A 209 -23.70 15.21 -12.05
CA LYS A 209 -24.29 14.09 -11.32
C LYS A 209 -24.22 12.81 -12.14
N VAL A 210 -24.00 11.69 -11.44
CA VAL A 210 -23.93 10.36 -12.03
C VAL A 210 -24.95 9.42 -11.40
N SER A 211 -25.51 8.51 -12.21
CA SER A 211 -26.36 7.42 -11.74
C SER A 211 -25.65 6.09 -12.00
N ARG A 212 -25.42 5.30 -10.96
CA ARG A 212 -24.78 3.98 -11.05
C ARG A 212 -25.74 2.82 -10.73
N GLY A 213 -27.04 3.07 -10.75
CA GLY A 213 -28.06 2.06 -10.45
C GLY A 213 -29.42 2.68 -10.10
N ALA A 214 -30.24 1.94 -9.35
CA ALA A 214 -31.50 2.45 -8.82
C ALA A 214 -31.24 3.39 -7.63
N GLY A 215 -31.49 4.69 -7.80
CA GLY A 215 -31.28 5.67 -6.75
C GLY A 215 -31.25 7.11 -7.26
N ARG A 216 -31.11 8.06 -6.34
CA ARG A 216 -30.90 9.46 -6.71
C ARG A 216 -29.49 9.63 -7.30
N PRO A 217 -29.33 10.41 -8.38
CA PRO A 217 -28.01 10.73 -8.92
C PRO A 217 -27.09 11.36 -7.86
N ALA A 218 -25.86 10.87 -7.77
CA ALA A 218 -24.84 11.36 -6.85
C ALA A 218 -24.03 12.48 -7.50
N SER A 219 -23.72 13.55 -6.74
CA SER A 219 -22.83 14.61 -7.20
C SER A 219 -21.38 14.10 -7.29
N LEU A 220 -20.69 14.53 -8.34
CA LEU A 220 -19.25 14.37 -8.50
C LEU A 220 -18.51 15.56 -7.88
N TYR A 221 -17.45 15.24 -7.14
CA TYR A 221 -16.55 16.19 -6.51
C TYR A 221 -15.15 16.02 -7.05
N ARG A 222 -14.34 17.07 -6.91
CA ARG A 222 -12.88 17.03 -7.11
C ARG A 222 -12.18 17.40 -5.82
N PHE A 223 -11.00 16.82 -5.61
CA PHE A 223 -10.11 17.22 -4.52
C PHE A 223 -9.47 18.57 -4.86
N ASP A 224 -9.56 19.52 -3.93
CA ASP A 224 -8.93 20.83 -4.03
C ASP A 224 -7.67 20.85 -3.17
N SER A 225 -6.52 20.67 -3.82
CA SER A 225 -5.22 20.61 -3.15
C SER A 225 -4.80 21.96 -2.55
N GLU A 226 -5.24 23.09 -3.12
CA GLU A 226 -4.96 24.42 -2.58
C GLU A 226 -5.75 24.67 -1.30
N ALA A 227 -7.04 24.33 -1.29
CA ALA A 227 -7.87 24.40 -0.10
C ALA A 227 -7.43 23.40 0.98
N PHE A 228 -6.85 22.26 0.59
CA PHE A 228 -6.31 21.27 1.52
C PHE A 228 -4.96 21.68 2.12
N ALA A 229 -4.11 22.43 1.41
CA ALA A 229 -2.74 22.73 1.85
C ALA A 229 -2.61 23.27 3.29
N PRO A 230 -3.50 24.15 3.80
CA PRO A 230 -3.46 24.63 5.19
C PRO A 230 -3.85 23.58 6.25
N LEU A 231 -4.41 22.45 5.82
CA LEU A 231 -4.87 21.35 6.68
C LEU A 231 -3.88 20.19 6.73
N LYS A 232 -2.88 20.15 5.83
CA LYS A 232 -1.97 18.99 5.66
C LYS A 232 -1.25 18.55 6.94
N ASP A 233 -0.93 19.49 7.83
CA ASP A 233 -0.19 19.26 9.07
C ASP A 233 -1.12 19.24 10.30
N LYS A 234 -2.43 19.39 10.09
CA LYS A 234 -3.42 19.33 11.18
C LYS A 234 -3.88 17.89 11.34
N PRO A 235 -4.13 17.43 12.58
CA PRO A 235 -4.81 16.17 12.79
C PRO A 235 -6.21 16.27 12.20
N MET A 236 -6.37 15.72 11.00
CA MET A 236 -7.65 15.66 10.32
C MET A 236 -8.41 14.50 10.92
N VAL A 237 -9.09 14.70 12.04
CA VAL A 237 -9.91 13.63 12.61
C VAL A 237 -11.11 13.41 11.67
N PHE A 238 -10.92 12.52 10.68
CA PHE A 238 -11.91 12.18 9.67
C PHE A 238 -13.11 11.41 10.28
N ILE A 239 -13.01 11.00 11.55
CA ILE A 239 -13.82 9.97 12.23
C ILE A 239 -14.04 10.30 13.71
#